data_AF-A0A815TNS7-F1
#
_entry.id   AF-A0A815TNS7-F1
#
_cell.length_a   1.000
_cell.length_b   1.000
_cell.length_c   1.000
_cell.angle_alpha   90.00
_cell.angle_beta   90.00
_cell.angle_gamma   90.00
#
_symmetry.space_group_name_H-M   'P 1'
#
loop_
_entity.id
_entity.type
_entity.pdbx_description
1 polymer ?
#
loop_
_entity_poly.entity_id
_entity_poly.type
_entity_poly.pdbx_seq_one_letter_code
_entity_poly.pdbx_strand_id
1 'polypeptide(L)'
;MALTSISNEQPARYFDLVHKSETLKQKNGLSISDAALKDFSESRTAIPTDWDVSFGDVLNWSKDRPTEAYFVLEDRTLLKNPDRSGSGYLTIPFNVTKNTRNALLKYQHIIESIGKDNVSTIEMHPEDVFIKENWGEVPHEILSSTVQFNYNPIEEILYVDLPHISKSKAFKLGSTTMNNIQIWFTSAMEDQASFRIKYNFSGPQFHKYHDIYKLHHLNFSLPQTWSVEPGTTDIGHDHCHGEWIFHGDRKHLHEAKKSIHDFYKDLPVTIEDIHKK
;
A
#
# COMPACT_ATOMS: atom_id res chain seq x y z
N MET A 1 -18.24 20.63 -17.29
CA MET A 1 -17.73 21.31 -16.08
C MET A 1 -16.39 21.92 -16.43
N ALA A 2 -16.21 23.21 -16.15
CA ALA A 2 -15.03 23.95 -16.57
C ALA A 2 -13.80 23.51 -15.76
N LEU A 3 -12.73 23.14 -16.47
CA LEU A 3 -11.39 23.02 -15.90
C LEU A 3 -10.94 24.44 -15.50
N THR A 4 -11.25 24.82 -14.26
CA THR A 4 -10.65 25.99 -13.63
C THR A 4 -9.13 25.82 -13.63
N SER A 5 -8.45 26.85 -14.13
CA SER A 5 -7.00 27.05 -14.20
C SER A 5 -6.21 26.24 -13.18
N ILE A 6 -5.33 25.36 -13.69
CA ILE A 6 -4.33 24.61 -12.92
C ILE A 6 -3.33 25.63 -12.38
N SER A 7 -3.63 26.18 -11.21
CA SER A 7 -2.69 26.98 -10.43
C SER A 7 -1.54 26.08 -9.98
N ASN A 8 -0.32 26.62 -9.98
CA ASN A 8 0.87 26.03 -9.36
C ASN A 8 0.50 25.34 -8.04
N GLU A 9 0.42 24.00 -8.05
CA GLU A 9 0.27 23.23 -6.83
C GLU A 9 1.53 23.47 -5.99
N GLN A 10 1.36 24.13 -4.84
CA GLN A 10 2.47 24.30 -3.91
C GLN A 10 2.87 22.94 -3.33
N PRO A 11 4.18 22.66 -3.21
CA PRO A 11 4.64 21.46 -2.50
C PRO A 11 4.12 21.46 -1.06
N ALA A 12 3.76 20.28 -0.57
CA ALA A 12 3.41 20.11 0.83
C ALA A 12 4.65 20.34 1.70
N ARG A 13 4.46 21.04 2.83
CA ARG A 13 5.53 21.32 3.79
C ARG A 13 5.43 20.39 4.99
N TYR A 14 6.58 20.00 5.52
CA TYR A 14 6.68 19.23 6.75
C TYR A 14 7.11 20.13 7.92
N PHE A 15 6.29 20.16 8.96
CA PHE A 15 6.55 20.93 10.18
C PHE A 15 6.91 19.96 11.29
N ASP A 16 8.21 19.83 11.56
CA ASP A 16 8.71 19.16 12.77
C ASP A 16 8.56 20.11 13.96
N LEU A 17 7.50 19.92 14.74
CA LEU A 17 7.15 20.80 15.84
C LEU A 17 7.93 20.45 17.11
N VAL A 18 8.47 19.23 17.22
CA VAL A 18 9.31 18.85 18.34
C VAL A 18 10.64 19.59 18.26
N HIS A 19 11.33 19.50 17.13
CA HIS A 19 12.60 20.19 16.92
C HIS A 19 12.43 21.71 16.91
N LYS A 20 11.34 22.25 16.35
CA LYS A 20 11.05 23.69 16.44
C LYS A 20 10.85 24.15 17.87
N SER A 21 10.14 23.39 18.71
CA SER A 21 9.94 23.74 20.12
C SER A 21 11.27 23.75 20.90
N GLU A 22 12.13 22.77 20.66
CA GLU A 22 13.45 22.67 21.31
C GLU A 22 14.39 23.79 20.84
N THR A 23 14.38 24.11 19.55
CA THR A 23 15.21 25.19 18.97
C THR A 23 14.76 26.58 19.41
N LEU A 24 13.44 26.82 19.50
CA LEU A 24 12.89 28.11 19.97
C LEU A 24 13.12 28.33 21.46
N LYS A 25 13.06 27.27 22.28
CA LYS A 25 13.48 27.32 23.70
C LYS A 25 14.95 27.73 23.85
N GLN A 26 15.82 27.32 22.93
CA GLN A 26 17.24 27.66 22.97
C GLN A 26 17.56 29.07 22.43
N LYS A 27 16.83 29.58 21.42
CA LYS A 27 17.25 30.80 20.70
C LYS A 27 16.73 32.12 21.25
N ASN A 28 15.51 32.22 21.80
CA ASN A 28 14.91 33.55 22.03
C ASN A 28 14.00 33.72 23.26
N GLY A 29 13.68 32.68 24.04
CA GLY A 29 12.63 32.79 25.06
C GLY A 29 11.23 33.18 24.51
N LEU A 30 11.10 33.25 23.18
CA LEU A 30 9.84 33.43 22.45
C LEU A 30 9.20 32.06 22.29
N SER A 31 8.14 31.82 23.05
CA SER A 31 7.39 30.57 23.00
C SER A 31 6.21 30.70 22.02
N ILE A 32 6.09 29.78 21.07
CA ILE A 32 4.77 29.15 20.88
C ILE A 32 4.45 28.62 22.27
N SER A 33 3.46 29.21 22.96
CA SER A 33 3.29 28.91 24.38
C SER A 33 3.20 27.39 24.57
N ASP A 34 3.93 26.86 25.56
CA ASP A 34 3.81 25.43 25.91
C ASP A 34 2.34 25.09 26.22
N ALA A 35 1.54 26.09 26.63
CA ALA A 35 0.08 26.03 26.74
C ALA A 35 -0.64 25.89 25.39
N ALA A 36 -0.25 26.61 24.33
CA ALA A 36 -0.81 26.43 22.99
C ALA A 36 -0.45 25.06 22.40
N LEU A 37 0.76 24.56 22.61
CA LEU A 37 1.13 23.18 22.19
C LEU A 37 0.36 22.12 22.99
N LYS A 38 0.14 22.36 24.29
CA LYS A 38 -0.61 21.48 25.20
C LYS A 38 -2.12 21.49 24.95
N ASP A 39 -2.76 22.66 24.90
CA ASP A 39 -4.19 22.84 24.54
C ASP A 39 -4.49 22.27 23.15
N PHE A 40 -3.53 22.33 22.23
CA PHE A 40 -3.69 21.79 20.88
C PHE A 40 -3.54 20.26 20.85
N SER A 41 -2.60 19.71 21.63
CA SER A 41 -2.51 18.26 21.84
C SER A 41 -3.76 17.66 22.51
N GLU A 42 -4.46 18.48 23.29
CA GLU A 42 -5.65 18.12 24.08
C GLU A 42 -6.97 18.35 23.30
N SER A 43 -7.06 19.38 22.45
CA SER A 43 -8.27 19.70 21.65
C SER A 43 -8.25 19.16 20.22
N ARG A 44 -7.07 19.04 19.59
CA ARG A 44 -6.80 18.44 18.26
C ARG A 44 -7.69 18.89 17.07
N THR A 45 -8.38 20.03 17.14
CA THR A 45 -9.40 20.36 16.09
C THR A 45 -9.17 21.63 15.28
N ALA A 46 -8.38 22.62 15.72
CA ALA A 46 -8.33 23.92 15.01
C ALA A 46 -6.96 24.59 15.05
N ILE A 47 -6.30 24.70 13.88
CA ILE A 47 -4.98 25.31 13.66
C ILE A 47 -4.99 26.81 14.04
N PRO A 48 -3.96 27.34 14.74
CA PRO A 48 -3.89 28.78 15.03
C PRO A 48 -3.89 29.60 13.74
N THR A 49 -4.61 30.73 13.73
CA THR A 49 -4.77 31.55 12.53
C THR A 49 -3.48 32.24 12.07
N ASP A 50 -2.52 32.40 12.98
CA ASP A 50 -1.20 32.98 12.74
C ASP A 50 -0.19 31.98 12.16
N TRP A 51 -0.52 30.68 12.12
CA TRP A 51 0.33 29.68 11.49
C TRP A 51 0.20 29.77 9.96
N ASP A 52 1.33 30.02 9.30
CA ASP A 52 1.48 29.91 7.85
C ASP A 52 1.52 28.44 7.43
N VAL A 53 0.36 27.81 7.41
CA VAL A 53 0.12 26.43 6.96
C VAL A 53 -1.00 26.41 5.93
N SER A 54 -0.88 25.48 4.99
CA SER A 54 -1.75 25.32 3.82
C SER A 54 -2.32 23.91 3.76
N PHE A 55 -3.41 23.73 3.01
CA PHE A 55 -4.00 22.42 2.77
C PHE A 55 -2.96 21.40 2.28
N GLY A 56 -2.92 20.24 2.94
CA GLY A 56 -1.98 19.15 2.65
C GLY A 56 -0.63 19.28 3.37
N ASP A 57 -0.35 20.38 4.07
CA ASP A 57 0.82 20.43 4.95
C ASP A 57 0.73 19.39 6.06
N VAL A 58 1.88 18.89 6.51
CA VAL A 58 2.01 17.87 7.54
C VAL A 58 2.63 18.46 8.80
N LEU A 59 1.92 18.33 9.92
CA LEU A 59 2.34 18.80 11.23
C LEU A 59 2.68 17.58 12.09
N ASN A 60 3.91 17.48 12.59
CA ASN A 60 4.37 16.32 13.33
C ASN A 60 4.87 16.68 14.73
N TRP A 61 4.36 15.96 15.74
CA TRP A 61 4.69 16.12 17.17
C TRP A 61 5.49 14.97 17.77
N SER A 62 5.93 14.01 16.97
CA SER A 62 6.74 12.88 17.42
C SER A 62 8.20 12.98 16.97
N LYS A 63 9.13 12.49 17.80
CA LYS A 63 10.58 12.63 17.58
C LYS A 63 11.15 11.72 16.50
N ASP A 64 10.71 10.45 16.48
CA ASP A 64 11.37 9.42 15.68
C ASP A 64 10.56 9.04 14.44
N ARG A 65 9.28 8.75 14.63
CA ARG A 65 8.35 8.33 13.57
C ARG A 65 7.16 9.27 13.54
N PRO A 66 6.45 9.42 12.42
CA PRO A 66 5.26 10.28 12.28
C PRO A 66 3.99 9.72 12.95
N THR A 67 4.11 9.16 14.17
CA THR A 67 3.01 8.59 14.96
C THR A 67 2.02 9.65 15.42
N GLU A 68 2.48 10.89 15.64
CA GLU A 68 1.65 12.04 15.96
C GLU A 68 1.72 13.08 14.83
N ALA A 69 1.65 12.61 13.59
CA ALA A 69 1.50 13.45 12.40
C ALA A 69 0.02 13.74 12.11
N TYR A 70 -0.25 14.95 11.61
CA TYR A 70 -1.56 15.44 11.22
C TYR A 70 -1.47 16.18 9.89
N PHE A 71 -2.48 16.01 9.04
CA PHE A 71 -2.61 16.73 7.78
C PHE A 71 -3.57 17.91 7.93
N VAL A 72 -3.21 19.04 7.33
CA VAL A 72 -4.07 20.23 7.26
C VAL A 72 -5.15 20.04 6.19
N LEU A 73 -6.42 20.16 6.57
CA LEU A 73 -7.58 20.10 5.67
C LEU A 73 -7.96 21.50 5.14
N GLU A 74 -8.85 21.53 4.13
CA GLU A 74 -9.24 22.78 3.43
C GLU A 74 -9.88 23.80 4.38
N ASP A 75 -10.60 23.34 5.39
CA ASP A 75 -11.25 24.14 6.44
C ASP A 75 -10.31 24.49 7.61
N ARG A 76 -8.99 24.27 7.46
CA ARG A 76 -7.96 24.40 8.51
C ARG A 76 -8.20 23.51 9.75
N THR A 77 -8.98 22.44 9.60
CA THR A 77 -9.00 21.35 10.59
C THR A 77 -7.88 20.35 10.33
N LEU A 78 -7.73 19.38 11.23
CA LEU A 78 -6.66 18.40 11.19
C LEU A 78 -7.19 16.99 11.02
N LEU A 79 -6.57 16.25 10.10
CA LEU A 79 -6.74 14.82 9.95
C LEU A 79 -5.54 14.11 10.57
N LYS A 80 -5.76 13.32 11.62
CA LYS A 80 -4.70 12.47 12.19
C LYS A 80 -4.19 11.50 11.10
N ASN A 81 -2.88 11.28 11.05
CA ASN A 81 -2.26 10.25 10.23
C ASN A 81 -2.99 8.91 10.45
N PRO A 82 -3.62 8.33 9.42
CA PRO A 82 -4.38 7.10 9.59
C PRO A 82 -3.51 5.87 9.85
N ASP A 83 -2.19 5.96 9.56
CA ASP A 83 -1.20 4.88 9.73
C ASP A 83 -1.74 3.48 9.37
N ARG A 84 -1.85 3.22 8.07
CA ARG A 84 -2.34 1.93 7.55
C ARG A 84 -1.45 0.74 7.89
N SER A 85 -0.22 1.01 8.34
CA SER A 85 0.74 -0.02 8.73
C SER A 85 0.57 -0.49 10.18
N GLY A 86 -0.10 0.31 11.03
CA GLY A 86 -0.14 0.12 12.48
C GLY A 86 1.22 0.19 13.18
N SER A 87 2.25 0.67 12.49
CA SER A 87 3.66 0.65 12.93
C SER A 87 4.26 2.06 13.07
N GLY A 88 3.43 3.10 13.03
CA GLY A 88 3.83 4.49 13.18
C GLY A 88 4.37 5.14 11.92
N TYR A 89 4.10 4.58 10.74
CA TYR A 89 4.54 5.15 9.46
C TYR A 89 3.58 6.22 8.95
N LEU A 90 4.09 7.13 8.11
CA LEU A 90 3.22 8.11 7.45
C LEU A 90 2.38 7.39 6.40
N THR A 91 1.07 7.57 6.46
CA THR A 91 0.18 7.33 5.32
C THR A 91 -0.31 8.68 4.84
N ILE A 92 -0.10 9.01 3.56
CA ILE A 92 -0.64 10.23 2.95
C ILE A 92 -2.06 9.89 2.45
N PRO A 93 -3.13 10.40 3.09
CA PRO A 93 -4.48 9.89 2.87
C PRO A 93 -5.15 10.43 1.61
N PHE A 94 -6.13 9.69 1.10
CA PHE A 94 -6.86 10.03 -0.12
C PHE A 94 -7.56 11.38 0.01
N ASN A 95 -8.06 11.71 1.21
CA ASN A 95 -8.72 12.98 1.48
C ASN A 95 -7.84 14.21 1.18
N VAL A 96 -6.51 14.09 1.21
CA VAL A 96 -5.58 15.18 0.89
C VAL A 96 -4.97 15.09 -0.51
N THR A 97 -5.02 13.91 -1.14
CA THR A 97 -4.45 13.67 -2.48
C THR A 97 -5.50 13.68 -3.59
N LYS A 98 -6.78 13.45 -3.30
CA LYS A 98 -7.87 13.32 -4.28
C LYS A 98 -7.98 14.47 -5.29
N ASN A 99 -7.59 15.68 -4.87
CA ASN A 99 -7.62 16.89 -5.68
C ASN A 99 -6.22 17.30 -6.17
N THR A 100 -5.20 16.49 -5.90
CA THR A 100 -3.82 16.74 -6.31
C THR A 100 -3.59 16.10 -7.67
N ARG A 101 -2.96 16.82 -8.59
CA ARG A 101 -2.65 16.32 -9.93
C ARG A 101 -1.56 15.25 -9.90
N ASN A 102 -0.53 15.43 -9.07
CA ASN A 102 0.54 14.46 -8.86
C ASN A 102 0.89 14.39 -7.37
N ALA A 103 0.30 13.43 -6.66
CA ALA A 103 0.48 13.25 -5.22
C ALA A 103 1.92 12.95 -4.85
N LEU A 104 2.62 12.12 -5.64
CA LEU A 104 4.02 11.79 -5.35
C LEU A 104 4.90 13.04 -5.41
N LEU A 105 4.73 13.87 -6.44
CA LEU A 105 5.48 15.12 -6.60
C LEU A 105 5.14 16.14 -5.50
N LYS A 106 3.85 16.31 -5.17
CA LYS A 106 3.42 17.24 -4.12
C LYS A 106 4.06 16.93 -2.76
N TYR A 107 4.18 15.66 -2.41
CA TYR A 107 4.71 15.21 -1.13
C TYR A 107 6.19 14.79 -1.17
N GLN A 108 6.86 14.93 -2.31
CA GLN A 108 8.24 14.48 -2.52
C GLN A 108 9.19 15.03 -1.45
N HIS A 109 9.15 16.34 -1.19
CA HIS A 109 10.01 16.96 -0.17
C HIS A 109 9.80 16.39 1.23
N ILE A 110 8.58 16.00 1.58
CA ILE A 110 8.28 15.38 2.88
C ILE A 110 8.90 13.99 2.92
N ILE A 111 8.69 13.18 1.89
CA ILE A 111 9.24 11.82 1.75
C ILE A 111 10.76 11.85 1.86
N GLU A 112 11.41 12.81 1.19
CA GLU A 112 12.86 13.01 1.25
C GLU A 112 13.32 13.48 2.64
N SER A 113 12.58 14.38 3.29
CA SER A 113 12.95 14.95 4.59
C SER A 113 12.83 13.96 5.74
N ILE A 114 11.82 13.09 5.74
CA ILE A 114 11.61 12.11 6.82
C ILE A 114 12.21 10.74 6.51
N GLY A 115 12.66 10.52 5.27
CA GLY A 115 13.11 9.22 4.77
C GLY A 115 11.97 8.41 4.17
N LYS A 116 12.23 7.83 2.99
CA LYS A 116 11.27 6.99 2.24
C LYS A 116 10.76 5.83 3.10
N ASP A 117 11.62 5.27 3.94
CA ASP A 117 11.37 4.19 4.90
C ASP A 117 10.37 4.56 6.02
N ASN A 118 10.09 5.86 6.20
CA ASN A 118 9.08 6.33 7.13
C ASN A 118 7.70 6.59 6.48
N VAL A 119 7.55 6.27 5.20
CA VAL A 119 6.28 6.44 4.45
C VAL A 119 5.78 5.08 3.99
N SER A 120 4.66 4.64 4.56
CA SER A 120 4.04 3.35 4.25
C SER A 120 3.26 3.37 2.94
N THR A 121 2.52 4.44 2.68
CA THR A 121 1.59 4.51 1.55
C THR A 121 1.22 5.96 1.24
N ILE A 122 1.01 6.20 -0.05
CA ILE A 122 0.35 7.37 -0.60
C ILE A 122 -0.94 6.87 -1.25
N GLU A 123 -2.08 7.18 -0.65
CA GLU A 123 -3.39 6.87 -1.24
C GLU A 123 -3.61 7.87 -2.38
N MET A 124 -3.87 7.42 -3.61
CA MET A 124 -3.88 8.23 -4.83
C MET A 124 -5.22 8.18 -5.54
N HIS A 125 -5.54 9.24 -6.28
CA HIS A 125 -6.62 9.21 -7.25
C HIS A 125 -6.21 8.36 -8.45
N PRO A 126 -7.10 7.52 -9.03
CA PRO A 126 -6.77 6.75 -10.22
C PRO A 126 -6.28 7.61 -11.40
N GLU A 127 -6.76 8.86 -11.51
CA GLU A 127 -6.33 9.80 -12.55
C GLU A 127 -5.07 10.61 -12.21
N ASP A 128 -4.39 10.30 -11.09
CA ASP A 128 -3.13 10.96 -10.73
C ASP A 128 -2.10 10.80 -11.86
N VAL A 129 -1.38 11.89 -12.18
CA VAL A 129 -0.39 11.92 -13.26
C VAL A 129 0.69 10.87 -13.05
N PHE A 130 1.11 10.62 -11.81
CA PHE A 130 2.11 9.59 -11.53
C PHE A 130 1.63 8.20 -11.98
N ILE A 131 0.35 7.88 -11.76
CA ILE A 131 -0.24 6.61 -12.22
C ILE A 131 -0.24 6.55 -13.75
N LYS A 132 -0.69 7.63 -14.41
CA LYS A 132 -0.75 7.70 -15.87
C LYS A 132 0.61 7.58 -16.54
N GLU A 133 1.63 8.23 -15.99
CA GLU A 133 3.00 8.21 -16.53
C GLU A 133 3.67 6.83 -16.40
N ASN A 134 3.34 6.08 -15.34
CA ASN A 134 4.04 4.83 -15.02
C ASN A 134 3.30 3.55 -15.43
N TRP A 135 1.97 3.57 -15.49
CA TRP A 135 1.16 2.42 -15.92
C TRP A 135 0.34 2.68 -17.18
N GLY A 136 -0.02 3.95 -17.47
CA GLY A 136 -0.87 4.36 -18.59
C GLY A 136 -2.24 4.88 -18.15
N GLU A 137 -3.07 5.27 -19.13
CA GLU A 137 -4.43 5.77 -18.88
C GLU A 137 -5.31 4.70 -18.20
N VAL A 138 -5.91 5.05 -17.07
CA VAL A 138 -6.82 4.16 -16.34
C VAL A 138 -8.14 4.00 -17.12
N PRO A 139 -8.56 2.76 -17.43
CA PRO A 139 -9.83 2.51 -18.10
C PRO A 139 -11.04 3.03 -17.32
N HIS A 140 -12.09 3.46 -18.04
CA HIS A 140 -13.30 4.03 -17.45
C HIS A 140 -14.00 3.08 -16.47
N GLU A 141 -13.93 1.77 -16.70
CA GLU A 141 -14.50 0.74 -15.82
C GLU A 141 -13.84 0.76 -14.42
N ILE A 142 -12.54 1.04 -14.38
CA ILE A 142 -11.79 1.17 -13.12
C ILE A 142 -12.14 2.53 -12.47
N LEU A 143 -12.18 3.62 -13.24
CA LEU A 143 -12.51 4.97 -12.77
C LEU A 143 -13.90 5.07 -12.14
N SER A 144 -14.88 4.35 -12.69
CA SER A 144 -16.27 4.36 -12.23
C SER A 144 -16.53 3.42 -11.04
N SER A 145 -15.50 2.72 -10.55
CA SER A 145 -15.60 1.77 -9.44
C SER A 145 -15.13 2.38 -8.10
N THR A 146 -15.31 1.65 -7.00
CA THR A 146 -14.80 2.05 -5.67
C THR A 146 -13.34 1.62 -5.44
N VAL A 147 -12.54 1.55 -6.51
CA VAL A 147 -11.14 1.11 -6.45
C VAL A 147 -10.29 2.12 -5.66
N GLN A 148 -9.30 1.63 -4.93
CA GLN A 148 -8.32 2.47 -4.25
C GLN A 148 -6.93 2.14 -4.78
N PHE A 149 -6.14 3.19 -5.05
CA PHE A 149 -4.77 3.08 -5.53
C PHE A 149 -3.86 3.53 -4.39
N ASN A 150 -3.04 2.62 -3.88
CA ASN A 150 -2.19 2.84 -2.72
C ASN A 150 -0.74 2.58 -3.11
N TYR A 151 0.04 3.64 -3.27
CA TYR A 151 1.43 3.52 -3.68
C TYR A 151 2.36 3.43 -2.48
N ASN A 152 3.10 2.32 -2.36
CA ASN A 152 4.19 2.17 -1.41
C ASN A 152 5.48 2.70 -2.05
N PRO A 153 6.03 3.84 -1.59
CA PRO A 153 7.24 4.38 -2.17
C PRO A 153 8.45 3.48 -1.87
N ILE A 154 8.53 2.80 -0.72
CA ILE A 154 9.70 1.98 -0.34
C ILE A 154 9.92 0.85 -1.34
N GLU A 155 8.87 0.08 -1.58
CA GLU A 155 8.90 -1.11 -2.45
C GLU A 155 8.68 -0.77 -3.93
N GLU A 156 8.24 0.46 -4.22
CA GLU A 156 7.83 0.92 -5.55
C GLU A 156 6.72 0.02 -6.10
N ILE A 157 5.72 -0.23 -5.26
CA ILE A 157 4.57 -1.09 -5.55
C ILE A 157 3.30 -0.25 -5.48
N LEU A 158 2.48 -0.36 -6.51
CA LEU A 158 1.09 0.10 -6.49
C LEU A 158 0.19 -1.04 -6.02
N TYR A 159 -0.41 -0.89 -4.86
CA TYR A 159 -1.50 -1.74 -4.41
C TYR A 159 -2.81 -1.21 -5.01
N VAL A 160 -3.56 -2.08 -5.67
CA VAL A 160 -4.90 -1.77 -6.18
C VAL A 160 -5.90 -2.57 -5.36
N ASP A 161 -6.76 -1.87 -4.63
CA ASP A 161 -7.70 -2.46 -3.69
C ASP A 161 -9.14 -2.34 -4.18
N LEU A 162 -9.92 -3.40 -3.97
CA LEU A 162 -11.36 -3.48 -4.18
C LEU A 162 -12.04 -3.77 -2.84
N PRO A 163 -12.27 -2.72 -2.01
CA PRO A 163 -12.72 -2.90 -0.63
C PRO A 163 -14.05 -3.64 -0.51
N HIS A 164 -14.96 -3.43 -1.46
CA HIS A 164 -16.30 -4.01 -1.48
C HIS A 164 -16.32 -5.54 -1.62
N ILE A 165 -15.23 -6.14 -2.13
CA ILE A 165 -15.03 -7.60 -2.19
C ILE A 165 -13.77 -8.07 -1.46
N SER A 166 -13.17 -7.18 -0.65
CA SER A 166 -11.98 -7.47 0.16
C SER A 166 -10.83 -8.10 -0.65
N LYS A 167 -10.55 -7.56 -1.84
CA LYS A 167 -9.43 -7.99 -2.69
C LYS A 167 -8.40 -6.90 -2.84
N SER A 168 -7.13 -7.30 -2.95
CA SER A 168 -5.99 -6.44 -3.19
C SER A 168 -5.02 -7.13 -4.14
N LYS A 169 -4.30 -6.36 -4.97
CA LYS A 169 -3.13 -6.87 -5.69
C LYS A 169 -2.06 -5.82 -5.82
N ALA A 170 -0.83 -6.27 -5.61
CA ALA A 170 0.40 -5.49 -5.79
C ALA A 170 0.87 -5.51 -7.26
N PHE A 171 1.21 -4.33 -7.78
CA PHE A 171 1.77 -4.12 -9.11
C PHE A 171 3.08 -3.35 -9.01
N LYS A 172 4.18 -4.00 -9.37
CA LYS A 172 5.51 -3.40 -9.25
C LYS A 172 5.79 -2.40 -10.37
N LEU A 173 6.29 -1.23 -9.99
CA LEU A 173 6.70 -0.16 -10.89
C LEU A 173 7.70 -0.66 -11.95
N GLY A 174 7.53 -0.23 -13.20
CA GLY A 174 8.42 -0.56 -14.33
C GLY A 174 8.33 -2.01 -14.85
N SER A 175 7.56 -2.88 -14.20
CA SER A 175 7.40 -4.29 -14.60
C SER A 175 5.97 -4.69 -14.93
N THR A 176 5.02 -3.79 -14.68
CA THR A 176 3.58 -4.00 -14.90
C THR A 176 3.02 -2.85 -15.73
N THR A 177 1.93 -3.10 -16.44
CA THR A 177 1.23 -2.12 -17.29
C THR A 177 -0.21 -1.96 -16.82
N MET A 178 -0.90 -0.88 -17.23
CA MET A 178 -2.33 -0.72 -16.94
C MET A 178 -3.18 -1.87 -17.49
N ASN A 179 -2.79 -2.49 -18.61
CA ASN A 179 -3.45 -3.68 -19.12
C ASN A 179 -3.39 -4.86 -18.12
N ASN A 180 -2.27 -5.03 -17.40
CA ASN A 180 -2.18 -6.06 -16.35
C ASN A 180 -3.14 -5.76 -15.20
N ILE A 181 -3.26 -4.48 -14.81
CA ILE A 181 -4.20 -4.03 -13.78
C ILE A 181 -5.63 -4.28 -14.22
N GLN A 182 -5.98 -3.95 -15.47
CA GLN A 182 -7.32 -4.15 -16.03
C GLN A 182 -7.72 -5.62 -16.11
N ILE A 183 -6.79 -6.50 -16.52
CA ILE A 183 -7.01 -7.95 -16.57
C ILE A 183 -7.32 -8.47 -15.16
N TRP A 184 -6.50 -8.09 -14.17
CA TRP A 184 -6.77 -8.48 -12.79
C TRP A 184 -8.09 -7.92 -12.27
N PHE A 185 -8.37 -6.63 -12.49
CA PHE A 185 -9.58 -5.96 -12.05
C PHE A 185 -10.83 -6.67 -12.59
N THR A 186 -10.88 -6.88 -13.90
CA THR A 186 -12.00 -7.59 -14.55
C THR A 186 -12.17 -8.97 -13.95
N SER A 187 -11.08 -9.73 -13.86
CA SER A 187 -11.11 -11.07 -13.27
C SER A 187 -11.49 -11.09 -11.80
N ALA A 188 -11.18 -10.05 -11.03
CA ALA A 188 -11.55 -9.96 -9.63
C ALA A 188 -13.08 -9.83 -9.45
N MET A 189 -13.79 -9.31 -10.45
CA MET A 189 -15.24 -9.13 -10.47
C MET A 189 -16.00 -10.36 -11.00
N GLU A 190 -15.31 -11.32 -11.63
CA GLU A 190 -15.90 -12.56 -12.16
C GLU A 190 -16.12 -13.63 -11.07
N ASP A 191 -16.81 -14.71 -11.42
CA ASP A 191 -16.92 -15.88 -10.54
C ASP A 191 -15.53 -16.49 -10.25
N GLN A 192 -15.26 -16.71 -8.97
CA GLN A 192 -13.94 -17.10 -8.49
C GLN A 192 -13.89 -18.58 -8.13
N ALA A 193 -12.74 -19.18 -8.35
CA ALA A 193 -12.38 -20.46 -7.77
C ALA A 193 -11.14 -20.32 -6.91
N SER A 194 -10.99 -21.24 -5.95
CA SER A 194 -9.80 -21.34 -5.12
C SER A 194 -9.46 -22.80 -4.85
N PHE A 195 -8.17 -23.09 -4.77
CA PHE A 195 -7.63 -24.36 -4.33
C PHE A 195 -6.36 -24.11 -3.51
N ARG A 196 -5.96 -25.07 -2.69
CA ARG A 196 -4.69 -25.01 -1.97
C ARG A 196 -3.79 -26.18 -2.31
N ILE A 197 -2.51 -25.92 -2.21
CA ILE A 197 -1.47 -26.94 -2.20
C ILE A 197 -0.97 -27.07 -0.78
N LYS A 198 -1.02 -28.27 -0.22
CA LYS A 198 -0.34 -28.60 1.04
C LYS A 198 0.93 -29.37 0.73
N TYR A 199 2.03 -28.98 1.36
CA TYR A 199 3.30 -29.69 1.32
C TYR A 199 3.68 -30.10 2.73
N ASN A 200 4.31 -31.27 2.85
CA ASN A 200 4.84 -31.76 4.11
C ASN A 200 6.07 -32.63 3.81
N PHE A 201 7.25 -32.08 4.10
CA PHE A 201 8.53 -32.75 3.95
C PHE A 201 9.13 -32.99 5.32
N SER A 202 9.60 -34.20 5.59
CA SER A 202 10.30 -34.55 6.84
C SER A 202 11.48 -35.48 6.59
N GLY A 203 12.53 -35.36 7.41
CA GLY A 203 13.70 -36.23 7.38
C GLY A 203 14.41 -36.24 6.02
N PRO A 204 14.67 -37.40 5.40
CA PRO A 204 15.37 -37.47 4.10
C PRO A 204 14.68 -36.69 2.97
N GLN A 205 13.35 -36.57 2.99
CA GLN A 205 12.61 -35.80 2.00
C GLN A 205 12.85 -34.31 2.13
N PHE A 206 12.99 -33.80 3.37
CA PHE A 206 13.30 -32.40 3.62
C PHE A 206 14.63 -32.02 2.97
N HIS A 207 15.71 -32.77 3.24
CA HIS A 207 17.02 -32.48 2.63
C HIS A 207 17.04 -32.60 1.10
N LYS A 208 16.21 -33.48 0.52
CA LYS A 208 16.11 -33.65 -0.93
C LYS A 208 15.35 -32.50 -1.61
N TYR A 209 14.27 -32.04 -0.99
CA TYR A 209 13.30 -31.15 -1.64
C TYR A 209 13.32 -29.71 -1.13
N HIS A 210 13.97 -29.42 -0.01
CA HIS A 210 14.02 -28.07 0.57
C HIS A 210 14.64 -27.03 -0.37
N ASP A 211 15.71 -27.39 -1.09
CA ASP A 211 16.36 -26.45 -2.01
C ASP A 211 15.56 -26.27 -3.31
N ILE A 212 14.91 -27.35 -3.79
CA ILE A 212 13.96 -27.29 -4.91
C ILE A 212 12.81 -26.37 -4.51
N TYR A 213 12.18 -26.61 -3.36
CA TYR A 213 11.13 -25.77 -2.79
C TYR A 213 11.53 -24.29 -2.70
N LYS A 214 12.74 -23.98 -2.21
CA LYS A 214 13.27 -22.61 -2.13
C LYS A 214 13.44 -21.92 -3.48
N LEU A 215 13.95 -22.63 -4.49
CA LEU A 215 14.16 -22.09 -5.85
C LEU A 215 12.85 -21.88 -6.61
N HIS A 216 11.82 -22.64 -6.25
CA HIS A 216 10.57 -22.75 -6.97
C HIS A 216 9.43 -21.87 -6.40
N HIS A 217 9.71 -21.03 -5.40
CA HIS A 217 8.70 -20.13 -4.83
C HIS A 217 8.06 -19.11 -5.79
N LEU A 218 8.57 -18.92 -7.00
CA LEU A 218 8.27 -17.71 -7.78
C LEU A 218 8.01 -17.91 -9.29
N ASN A 219 8.07 -19.13 -9.83
CA ASN A 219 8.01 -19.35 -11.29
C ASN A 219 6.89 -20.32 -11.74
N PHE A 220 5.68 -20.17 -11.22
CA PHE A 220 4.51 -20.84 -11.79
C PHE A 220 4.03 -20.04 -13.01
N SER A 221 3.80 -20.69 -14.15
CA SER A 221 3.11 -20.07 -15.28
C SER A 221 1.60 -20.07 -15.02
N LEU A 222 1.17 -19.33 -14.00
CA LEU A 222 -0.26 -19.17 -13.71
C LEU A 222 -0.92 -18.27 -14.77
N PRO A 223 -2.20 -18.49 -15.08
CA PRO A 223 -2.97 -17.49 -15.83
C PRO A 223 -2.89 -16.14 -15.10
N GLN A 224 -2.83 -15.03 -15.84
CA GLN A 224 -2.67 -13.68 -15.26
C GLN A 224 -3.76 -13.31 -14.24
N THR A 225 -4.91 -13.98 -14.36
CA THR A 225 -6.12 -13.81 -13.54
C THR A 225 -6.04 -14.55 -12.20
N TRP A 226 -4.98 -15.34 -11.99
CA TRP A 226 -4.72 -16.09 -10.77
C TRP A 226 -3.64 -15.42 -9.92
N SER A 227 -3.76 -15.59 -8.61
CA SER A 227 -2.78 -15.18 -7.61
C SER A 227 -2.52 -16.32 -6.64
N VAL A 228 -1.40 -16.20 -5.94
CA VAL A 228 -0.97 -17.12 -4.89
C VAL A 228 -0.73 -16.32 -3.61
N GLU A 229 -1.19 -16.85 -2.49
CA GLU A 229 -0.98 -16.30 -1.16
C GLU A 229 -0.39 -17.38 -0.25
N PRO A 230 0.56 -17.03 0.64
CA PRO A 230 1.03 -17.95 1.65
C PRO A 230 -0.11 -18.27 2.62
N GLY A 231 -0.31 -19.55 2.92
CA GLY A 231 -1.11 -19.98 4.06
C GLY A 231 -0.21 -20.23 5.28
N THR A 232 -0.61 -21.18 6.13
CA THR A 232 0.20 -21.58 7.29
C THR A 232 1.50 -22.22 6.85
N THR A 233 2.62 -21.86 7.48
CA THR A 233 3.95 -22.45 7.23
C THR A 233 4.66 -22.71 8.55
N ASP A 234 5.29 -23.87 8.66
CA ASP A 234 6.16 -24.27 9.78
C ASP A 234 7.43 -24.93 9.23
N ILE A 235 8.58 -24.45 9.70
CA ILE A 235 9.89 -24.86 9.22
C ILE A 235 10.77 -25.13 10.44
N GLY A 236 11.22 -26.38 10.53
CA GLY A 236 12.19 -26.81 11.53
C GLY A 236 13.52 -27.23 10.93
N HIS A 237 14.34 -27.86 11.77
CA HIS A 237 15.67 -28.32 11.37
C HIS A 237 15.61 -29.47 10.33
N ASP A 238 14.60 -30.32 10.42
CA ASP A 238 14.45 -31.56 9.65
C ASP A 238 13.08 -31.71 8.99
N HIS A 239 12.26 -30.65 9.00
CA HIS A 239 10.92 -30.67 8.43
C HIS A 239 10.51 -29.30 7.88
N CYS A 240 9.59 -29.34 6.93
CA CYS A 240 8.92 -28.16 6.38
C CYS A 240 7.53 -28.58 5.96
N HIS A 241 6.51 -27.95 6.54
CA HIS A 241 5.13 -28.15 6.11
C HIS A 241 4.41 -26.81 6.00
N GLY A 242 3.41 -26.79 5.15
CA GLY A 242 2.58 -25.61 5.01
C GLY A 242 1.67 -25.69 3.81
N GLU A 243 1.09 -24.54 3.48
CA GLU A 243 0.16 -24.46 2.36
C GLU A 243 0.30 -23.16 1.56
N TRP A 244 -0.03 -23.27 0.27
CA TRP A 244 -0.18 -22.15 -0.65
C TRP A 244 -1.63 -22.12 -1.12
N ILE A 245 -2.25 -20.94 -1.06
CA ILE A 245 -3.64 -20.74 -1.47
C ILE A 245 -3.63 -20.04 -2.82
N PHE A 246 -4.28 -20.66 -3.80
CA PHE A 246 -4.43 -20.15 -5.15
C PHE A 246 -5.88 -19.72 -5.36
N HIS A 247 -6.07 -18.57 -5.96
CA HIS A 247 -7.40 -18.07 -6.28
C HIS A 247 -7.38 -17.27 -7.59
N GLY A 248 -8.49 -17.29 -8.32
CA GLY A 248 -8.64 -16.57 -9.58
C GLY A 248 -9.95 -16.88 -10.28
N ASP A 249 -10.05 -16.45 -11.54
CA ASP A 249 -11.23 -16.67 -12.38
C ASP A 249 -11.49 -18.17 -12.58
N ARG A 250 -12.71 -18.61 -12.23
CA ARG A 250 -13.13 -20.02 -12.31
C ARG A 250 -12.96 -20.60 -13.72
N LYS A 251 -13.12 -19.80 -14.77
CA LYS A 251 -12.99 -20.29 -16.15
C LYS A 251 -11.57 -20.80 -16.48
N HIS A 252 -10.56 -20.34 -15.76
CA HIS A 252 -9.16 -20.77 -15.92
C HIS A 252 -8.72 -21.78 -14.84
N LEU A 253 -9.64 -22.32 -14.02
CA LEU A 253 -9.32 -23.26 -12.93
C LEU A 253 -8.53 -24.48 -13.42
N HIS A 254 -8.92 -25.05 -14.56
CA HIS A 254 -8.25 -26.24 -15.10
C HIS A 254 -6.81 -25.93 -15.53
N GLU A 255 -6.60 -24.79 -16.20
CA GLU A 255 -5.27 -24.33 -16.63
C GLU A 255 -4.37 -24.04 -15.42
N ALA A 256 -4.89 -23.33 -14.42
CA ALA A 256 -4.17 -23.06 -13.18
C ALA A 256 -3.77 -24.35 -12.46
N LYS A 257 -4.71 -25.29 -12.27
CA LYS A 257 -4.43 -26.60 -11.66
C LYS A 257 -3.40 -27.40 -12.45
N LYS A 258 -3.48 -27.38 -13.77
CA LYS A 258 -2.51 -28.08 -14.63
C LYS A 258 -1.10 -27.50 -14.48
N SER A 259 -0.97 -26.17 -14.55
CA SER A 259 0.30 -25.46 -14.36
C SER A 259 0.95 -25.82 -13.01
N ILE A 260 0.15 -25.83 -11.95
CA ILE A 260 0.58 -26.24 -10.62
C ILE A 260 0.95 -27.73 -10.55
N HIS A 261 0.13 -28.61 -11.11
CA HIS A 261 0.40 -30.04 -11.11
C HIS A 261 1.71 -30.35 -11.85
N ASP A 262 1.93 -29.77 -13.04
CA ASP A 262 3.13 -29.97 -13.85
C ASP A 262 4.39 -29.50 -13.11
N PHE A 263 4.25 -28.44 -12.31
CA PHE A 263 5.32 -27.90 -11.49
C PHE A 263 5.68 -28.77 -10.29
N TYR A 264 4.67 -29.29 -9.58
CA TYR A 264 4.87 -30.11 -8.37
C TYR A 264 4.87 -31.62 -8.63
N LYS A 265 4.90 -32.06 -9.90
CA LYS A 265 4.74 -33.48 -10.29
C LYS A 265 5.68 -34.45 -9.56
N ASP A 266 6.87 -33.98 -9.17
CA ASP A 266 7.92 -34.78 -8.52
C ASP A 266 8.00 -34.54 -7.00
N LEU A 267 7.08 -33.74 -6.45
CA LEU A 267 7.02 -33.34 -5.05
C LEU A 267 5.81 -33.98 -4.35
N PRO A 268 5.95 -34.46 -3.11
CA PRO A 268 4.85 -35.02 -2.33
C PRO A 268 3.92 -33.90 -1.82
N VAL A 269 3.08 -33.37 -2.70
CA VAL A 269 2.08 -32.34 -2.37
C VAL A 269 0.67 -32.85 -2.55
N THR A 270 -0.28 -32.26 -1.82
CA THR A 270 -1.72 -32.52 -1.98
C THR A 270 -2.41 -31.26 -2.48
N ILE A 271 -3.21 -31.40 -3.55
CA ILE A 271 -4.02 -30.30 -4.09
C ILE A 271 -5.47 -30.50 -3.62
N GLU A 272 -6.02 -29.53 -2.90
CA GLU A 272 -7.38 -29.57 -2.38
C GLU A 272 -8.20 -28.38 -2.91
N ASP A 273 -9.42 -28.64 -3.38
CA ASP A 273 -10.35 -27.57 -3.70
C ASP A 273 -10.84 -26.87 -2.44
N ILE A 274 -10.84 -25.53 -2.47
CA ILE A 274 -11.42 -24.72 -1.41
C ILE A 274 -12.81 -24.33 -1.90
N HIS A 275 -13.81 -25.08 -1.44
CA HIS A 275 -15.20 -24.65 -1.56
C HIS A 275 -15.45 -23.53 -0.55
N LYS A 276 -15.42 -22.27 -1.01
CA LYS A 276 -16.02 -21.18 -0.23
C LYS A 276 -17.52 -21.47 -0.14
N LYS A 277 -18.02 -21.61 1.09
CA LYS A 277 -19.46 -21.59 1.38
C LYS A 277 -20.03 -20.20 1.09
#